data_AF-A0A849QPG9-F1
#
_entry.id   AF-A0A849QPG9-F1
#
_cell.length_a   1.000
_cell.length_b   1.000
_cell.length_c   1.000
_cell.angle_alpha   90.00
_cell.angle_beta   90.00
_cell.angle_gamma   90.00
#
_symmetry.space_group_name_H-M   'P 1'
#
loop_
_entity.id
_entity.type
_entity.pdbx_description
1 polymer ?
#
loop_
_entity_poly.entity_id
_entity_poly.type
_entity_poly.pdbx_seq_one_letter_code
_entity_poly.pdbx_strand_id
1 'polypeptide(L)'
;MASEDFEKLMNLIYFEEYKVSKLSLRVRGEEAIAEVILTKGSDEIILQSSCEDFFNYVASLKKTANTNGKFQFTKIENTAAYYEDMDFLRDIDGKKLQAAIKKVQSGNFVFDFDIEKIFDKFIAGKYGKKDKDIIKLKTYYFEIFAFTLFLSKEYLKNKEKIERTNRDFIEYHLLTDEILRMAFMRVGKPVEAIEDYKVFKNFLSFDIVNNARSATEQGYWYANDLLGMLAEREVVEGSIGIKYLLDMYRRFCESSFEFINMLRIAIEVADGVENPESYLSYLENVKTIKSKQKYSKLVESIDPHIRHSESHMNTRIDDEEGEIVLIDTSRGKEEVVGKYTFHELSDMTKRIQRSLYPALLIAFTIFETTFKLLIFISPEYKYMLLKLKRS
;
A
#
# COMPACT_ATOMS: atom_id res chain seq x y z
N MET A 1 -25.54 -24.25 -38.09
CA MET A 1 -26.32 -24.42 -36.84
C MET A 1 -25.34 -24.82 -35.76
N ALA A 2 -25.55 -24.37 -34.51
CA ALA A 2 -24.76 -24.83 -33.39
C ALA A 2 -25.02 -26.33 -33.14
N SER A 3 -24.00 -27.08 -32.71
CA SER A 3 -24.16 -28.45 -32.24
C SER A 3 -24.90 -28.47 -30.91
N GLU A 4 -25.66 -29.54 -30.64
CA GLU A 4 -26.37 -29.72 -29.36
C GLU A 4 -25.39 -29.68 -28.17
N ASP A 5 -24.18 -30.24 -28.34
CA ASP A 5 -23.12 -30.21 -27.34
C ASP A 5 -22.65 -28.78 -27.05
N PHE A 6 -22.50 -27.95 -28.08
CA PHE A 6 -22.12 -26.54 -27.92
C PHE A 6 -23.24 -25.75 -27.25
N GLU A 7 -24.49 -25.94 -27.63
CA GLU A 7 -25.64 -25.29 -26.97
C GLU A 7 -25.72 -25.67 -25.49
N LYS A 8 -25.50 -26.95 -25.16
CA LYS A 8 -25.45 -27.43 -23.78
C LYS A 8 -24.32 -26.77 -22.98
N LEU A 9 -23.11 -26.69 -23.54
CA LEU A 9 -21.98 -26.01 -22.90
C LEU A 9 -22.29 -24.53 -22.64
N MET A 10 -22.86 -23.84 -23.62
CA MET A 10 -23.23 -22.43 -23.51
C MET A 10 -24.33 -22.22 -22.48
N ASN A 11 -25.32 -23.11 -22.40
CA ASN A 11 -26.37 -23.03 -21.38
C ASN A 11 -25.80 -23.15 -19.97
N LEU A 12 -24.91 -24.13 -19.76
CA LEU A 12 -24.29 -24.35 -18.46
C LEU A 12 -23.44 -23.15 -18.02
N ILE A 13 -22.67 -22.55 -18.93
CA ILE A 13 -21.79 -21.42 -18.59
C ILE A 13 -22.57 -20.11 -18.38
N TYR A 14 -23.52 -19.78 -19.27
CA TYR A 14 -24.12 -18.44 -19.31
C TYR A 14 -25.46 -18.33 -18.60
N PHE A 15 -26.24 -19.41 -18.48
CA PHE A 15 -27.53 -19.39 -17.79
C PHE A 15 -27.50 -20.13 -16.45
N GLU A 16 -26.76 -21.23 -16.36
CA GLU A 16 -26.65 -21.99 -15.11
C GLU A 16 -25.40 -21.62 -14.28
N GLU A 17 -24.59 -20.68 -14.74
CA GLU A 17 -23.43 -20.11 -14.02
C GLU A 17 -22.34 -21.12 -13.63
N TYR A 18 -22.20 -22.22 -14.36
CA TYR A 18 -21.06 -23.12 -14.19
C TYR A 18 -19.75 -22.45 -14.64
N LYS A 19 -18.68 -22.74 -13.92
CA LYS A 19 -17.33 -22.26 -14.25
C LYS A 19 -16.48 -23.39 -14.81
N VAL A 20 -15.73 -23.10 -15.87
CA VAL A 20 -14.72 -24.03 -16.39
C VAL A 20 -13.58 -24.13 -15.37
N SER A 21 -13.38 -25.33 -14.82
CA SER A 21 -12.31 -25.64 -13.86
C SER A 21 -11.10 -26.28 -14.54
N LYS A 22 -11.33 -27.07 -15.59
CA LYS A 22 -10.30 -27.76 -16.36
C LYS A 22 -10.74 -27.93 -17.82
N LEU A 23 -9.76 -27.97 -18.72
CA LEU A 23 -9.98 -28.35 -20.11
C LEU A 23 -8.85 -29.25 -20.61
N SER A 24 -9.16 -30.08 -21.60
CA SER A 24 -8.22 -30.95 -22.30
C SER A 24 -8.58 -30.96 -23.79
N LEU A 25 -7.58 -30.78 -24.64
CA LEU A 25 -7.71 -30.91 -26.09
C LEU A 25 -6.83 -32.07 -26.53
N ARG A 26 -7.39 -33.03 -27.26
CA ARG A 26 -6.67 -34.21 -27.76
C ARG A 26 -6.92 -34.34 -29.25
N VAL A 27 -5.87 -34.64 -30.01
CA VAL A 27 -5.97 -35.01 -31.42
C VAL A 27 -5.57 -36.48 -31.54
N ARG A 28 -6.47 -37.31 -32.07
CA ARG A 28 -6.23 -38.74 -32.31
C ARG A 28 -6.55 -39.04 -33.77
N GLY A 29 -5.51 -39.17 -34.59
CA GLY A 29 -5.66 -39.32 -36.04
C GLY A 29 -6.28 -38.06 -36.64
N GLU A 30 -7.41 -38.20 -37.33
CA GLU A 30 -8.18 -37.08 -37.92
C GLU A 30 -9.20 -36.46 -36.95
N GLU A 31 -9.42 -37.07 -35.78
CA GLU A 31 -10.40 -36.58 -34.81
C GLU A 31 -9.78 -35.66 -33.76
N ALA A 32 -10.37 -34.48 -33.60
CA ALA A 32 -10.06 -33.54 -32.53
C ALA A 32 -11.17 -33.59 -31.47
N ILE A 33 -10.79 -33.87 -30.22
CA ILE A 33 -11.71 -34.03 -29.09
C ILE A 33 -11.39 -32.97 -28.04
N ALA A 34 -12.40 -32.23 -27.63
CA ALA A 34 -12.34 -31.31 -26.51
C ALA A 34 -13.12 -31.87 -25.31
N GLU A 35 -12.51 -31.77 -24.13
CA GLU A 35 -13.10 -32.13 -22.84
C GLU A 35 -13.04 -30.91 -21.94
N VAL A 36 -14.13 -30.61 -21.25
CA VAL A 36 -14.25 -29.50 -20.31
C VAL A 36 -14.91 -29.99 -19.02
N ILE A 37 -14.30 -29.64 -17.89
CA ILE A 37 -14.85 -29.86 -16.56
C ILE A 37 -15.43 -28.55 -16.07
N LEU A 38 -16.70 -28.59 -15.70
CA LEU A 38 -17.50 -27.47 -15.23
C LEU A 38 -17.83 -27.69 -13.76
N THR A 39 -17.70 -26.65 -12.94
CA THR A 39 -17.99 -26.72 -11.50
C THR A 39 -18.93 -25.61 -11.05
N LYS A 40 -19.86 -25.94 -10.16
CA LYS A 40 -20.74 -25.00 -9.45
C LYS A 40 -20.92 -25.46 -8.00
N GLY A 41 -20.26 -24.78 -7.05
CA GLY A 41 -20.24 -25.25 -5.66
C GLY A 41 -19.53 -26.61 -5.54
N SER A 42 -20.23 -27.61 -5.02
CA SER A 42 -19.77 -29.01 -4.97
C SER A 42 -20.03 -29.81 -6.24
N ASP A 43 -20.83 -29.28 -7.17
CA ASP A 43 -21.27 -30.01 -8.34
C ASP A 43 -20.22 -29.94 -9.44
N GLU A 44 -19.93 -31.08 -10.08
CA GLU A 44 -19.00 -31.22 -11.18
C GLU A 44 -19.68 -31.90 -12.38
N ILE A 45 -19.53 -31.30 -13.56
CA ILE A 45 -20.04 -31.83 -14.83
C ILE A 45 -18.87 -31.94 -15.81
N ILE A 46 -18.74 -33.08 -16.45
CA ILE A 46 -17.77 -33.32 -17.52
C ILE A 46 -18.52 -33.35 -18.85
N LEU A 47 -18.09 -32.51 -19.79
CA LEU A 47 -18.57 -32.55 -21.17
C LEU A 47 -17.40 -32.89 -22.08
N GLN A 48 -17.67 -33.72 -23.08
CA GLN A 48 -16.71 -34.10 -24.10
C GLN A 48 -17.41 -34.08 -25.45
N SER A 49 -16.79 -33.47 -26.46
CA SER A 49 -17.32 -33.43 -27.81
C SER A 49 -16.20 -33.33 -28.84
N SER A 50 -16.47 -33.86 -30.03
CA SER A 50 -15.65 -33.69 -31.24
C SER A 50 -16.25 -32.69 -32.23
N CYS A 51 -17.40 -32.08 -31.91
CA CYS A 51 -18.01 -31.06 -32.74
C CYS A 51 -17.09 -29.84 -32.90
N GLU A 52 -16.95 -29.34 -34.12
CA GLU A 52 -16.01 -28.28 -34.47
C GLU A 52 -16.25 -26.98 -33.66
N ASP A 53 -17.50 -26.59 -33.47
CA ASP A 53 -17.88 -25.38 -32.72
C ASP A 53 -17.58 -25.49 -31.22
N PHE A 54 -17.88 -26.64 -30.61
CA PHE A 54 -17.49 -26.97 -29.25
C PHE A 54 -15.96 -26.95 -29.10
N PHE A 55 -15.25 -27.64 -30.00
CA PHE A 55 -13.80 -27.71 -29.98
C PHE A 55 -13.17 -26.31 -30.11
N ASN A 56 -13.60 -25.52 -31.09
CA ASN A 56 -13.10 -24.17 -31.34
C ASN A 56 -13.36 -23.24 -30.14
N TYR A 57 -14.52 -23.35 -29.50
CA TYR A 57 -14.81 -22.60 -28.29
C TYR A 57 -13.87 -22.99 -27.14
N VAL A 58 -13.75 -24.28 -26.81
CA VAL A 58 -12.85 -24.73 -25.74
C VAL A 58 -11.39 -24.40 -26.05
N ALA A 59 -10.98 -24.50 -27.31
CA ALA A 59 -9.65 -24.09 -27.77
C ALA A 59 -9.39 -22.59 -27.63
N SER A 60 -10.43 -21.74 -27.69
CA SER A 60 -10.33 -20.30 -27.44
C SER A 60 -10.27 -19.93 -25.95
N LEU A 61 -10.61 -20.86 -25.05
CA LEU A 61 -10.50 -20.63 -23.61
C LEU A 61 -9.04 -20.72 -23.17
N LYS A 62 -8.58 -19.71 -22.44
CA LYS A 62 -7.25 -19.67 -21.82
C LYS A 62 -7.36 -19.30 -20.35
N LYS A 63 -6.39 -19.79 -19.58
CA LYS A 63 -6.28 -19.46 -18.16
C LYS A 63 -5.90 -17.99 -18.02
N THR A 64 -6.62 -17.26 -17.19
CA THR A 64 -6.40 -15.86 -16.83
C THR A 64 -6.72 -15.66 -15.35
N ALA A 65 -6.50 -14.47 -14.80
CA ALA A 65 -6.91 -14.14 -13.44
C ALA A 65 -7.94 -13.01 -13.44
N ASN A 66 -8.94 -13.08 -12.56
CA ASN A 66 -9.90 -11.99 -12.36
C ASN A 66 -9.30 -10.85 -11.53
N THR A 67 -10.09 -9.80 -11.27
CA THR A 67 -9.64 -8.63 -10.51
C THR A 67 -9.24 -8.97 -9.08
N ASN A 68 -9.64 -10.12 -8.54
CA ASN A 68 -9.28 -10.60 -7.20
C ASN A 68 -8.11 -11.61 -7.25
N GLY A 69 -7.43 -11.74 -8.39
CA GLY A 69 -6.34 -12.71 -8.55
C GLY A 69 -6.79 -14.17 -8.71
N LYS A 70 -8.09 -14.47 -8.67
CA LYS A 70 -8.57 -15.86 -8.80
C LYS A 70 -8.49 -16.32 -10.26
N PHE A 71 -7.86 -17.48 -10.46
CA PHE A 71 -7.73 -18.08 -11.79
C PHE A 71 -9.08 -18.51 -12.35
N GLN A 72 -9.25 -18.29 -13.65
CA GLN A 72 -10.43 -18.68 -14.41
C GLN A 72 -10.06 -18.91 -15.87
N PHE A 73 -10.85 -19.70 -16.58
CA PHE A 73 -10.77 -19.76 -18.03
C PHE A 73 -11.62 -18.65 -18.64
N THR A 74 -11.08 -17.98 -19.64
CA THR A 74 -11.77 -16.89 -20.35
C THR A 74 -11.49 -17.00 -21.82
N LYS A 75 -12.49 -16.68 -22.65
CA LYS A 75 -12.33 -16.66 -24.10
C LYS A 75 -11.33 -15.58 -24.50
N ILE A 76 -10.32 -15.97 -25.26
CA ILE A 76 -9.32 -15.08 -25.85
C ILE A 76 -9.59 -14.98 -27.35
N GLU A 77 -9.67 -13.76 -27.88
CA GLU A 77 -9.93 -13.51 -29.30
C GLU A 77 -8.72 -13.85 -30.18
N ASN A 78 -7.50 -13.56 -29.71
CA ASN A 78 -6.26 -13.81 -30.44
C ASN A 78 -5.32 -14.69 -29.61
N THR A 79 -5.33 -15.99 -29.93
CA THR A 79 -4.52 -17.01 -29.26
C THR A 79 -3.02 -16.80 -29.46
N ALA A 80 -2.58 -16.35 -30.64
CA ALA A 80 -1.17 -16.10 -30.92
C ALA A 80 -0.62 -14.97 -30.02
N ALA A 81 -1.34 -13.84 -29.98
CA ALA A 81 -0.97 -12.71 -29.12
C ALA A 81 -0.93 -13.09 -27.63
N TYR A 82 -1.84 -13.97 -27.17
CA TYR A 82 -1.81 -14.47 -25.80
C TYR A 82 -0.53 -15.24 -25.47
N TYR A 83 -0.06 -16.11 -26.39
CA TYR A 83 1.18 -16.87 -26.17
C TYR A 83 2.42 -15.98 -26.28
N GLU A 84 2.44 -15.01 -27.20
CA GLU A 84 3.49 -14.00 -27.28
C GLU A 84 3.59 -13.18 -25.98
N ASP A 85 2.45 -12.79 -25.41
CA ASP A 85 2.39 -12.08 -24.13
C ASP A 85 2.86 -12.95 -22.96
N MET A 86 2.50 -14.24 -22.94
CA MET A 86 3.03 -15.17 -21.93
C MET A 86 4.55 -15.31 -22.03
N ASP A 87 5.08 -15.51 -23.23
CA ASP A 87 6.52 -15.63 -23.45
C ASP A 87 7.24 -14.32 -23.13
N PHE A 88 6.62 -13.16 -23.38
CA PHE A 88 7.12 -11.87 -22.94
C PHE A 88 7.20 -11.77 -21.41
N LEU A 89 6.12 -12.07 -20.69
CA LEU A 89 6.04 -11.96 -19.21
C LEU A 89 6.86 -13.04 -18.48
N ARG A 90 7.31 -14.07 -19.19
CA ARG A 90 8.19 -15.11 -18.67
C ARG A 90 9.65 -14.64 -18.65
N ASP A 91 10.30 -14.76 -17.49
CA ASP A 91 11.71 -14.38 -17.28
C ASP A 91 12.41 -15.44 -16.43
N ILE A 92 12.64 -16.63 -17.02
CA ILE A 92 13.17 -17.80 -16.30
C ILE A 92 14.59 -17.54 -15.79
N ASP A 93 15.42 -16.85 -16.57
CA ASP A 93 16.83 -16.59 -16.27
C ASP A 93 17.08 -15.19 -15.69
N GLY A 94 16.02 -14.40 -15.46
CA GLY A 94 16.10 -13.05 -14.91
C GLY A 94 16.72 -12.02 -15.86
N LYS A 95 17.01 -12.37 -17.11
CA LYS A 95 17.73 -11.49 -18.05
C LYS A 95 16.89 -10.27 -18.42
N LYS A 96 15.57 -10.42 -18.56
CA LYS A 96 14.70 -9.29 -18.95
C LYS A 96 14.63 -8.27 -17.82
N LEU A 97 14.44 -8.73 -16.58
CA LEU A 97 14.47 -7.86 -15.42
C LEU A 97 15.83 -7.18 -15.24
N GLN A 98 16.95 -7.91 -15.37
CA GLN A 98 18.28 -7.32 -15.28
C GLN A 98 18.54 -6.25 -16.35
N ALA A 99 18.09 -6.48 -17.58
CA ALA A 99 18.18 -5.49 -18.65
C ALA A 99 17.35 -4.24 -18.33
N ALA A 100 16.13 -4.41 -17.82
CA ALA A 100 15.27 -3.30 -17.41
C ALA A 100 15.87 -2.50 -16.24
N ILE A 101 16.46 -3.16 -15.24
CA ILE A 101 17.19 -2.51 -14.14
C ILE A 101 18.28 -1.59 -14.69
N LYS A 102 19.10 -2.07 -15.63
CA LYS A 102 20.16 -1.25 -16.25
C LYS A 102 19.58 -0.04 -16.98
N LYS A 103 18.48 -0.20 -17.72
CA LYS A 103 17.82 0.90 -18.45
C LYS A 103 17.28 1.98 -17.50
N VAL A 104 16.56 1.56 -16.45
CA VAL A 104 15.96 2.48 -15.46
C VAL A 104 17.06 3.21 -14.69
N GLN A 105 18.09 2.50 -14.20
CA GLN A 105 19.19 3.10 -13.46
C GLN A 105 20.03 4.08 -14.28
N SER A 106 20.17 3.84 -15.58
CA SER A 106 20.92 4.74 -16.47
C SER A 106 20.11 5.94 -16.97
N GLY A 107 18.83 6.05 -16.60
CA GLY A 107 17.94 7.11 -17.10
C GLY A 107 17.55 6.95 -18.58
N ASN A 108 17.95 5.83 -19.22
CA ASN A 108 17.60 5.51 -20.61
C ASN A 108 16.13 5.10 -20.78
N PHE A 109 15.38 5.02 -19.68
CA PHE A 109 13.95 4.82 -19.68
C PHE A 109 13.31 5.75 -18.64
N VAL A 110 12.38 6.59 -19.08
CA VAL A 110 11.63 7.53 -18.24
C VAL A 110 10.15 7.29 -18.47
N PHE A 111 9.39 7.19 -17.38
CA PHE A 111 7.94 7.02 -17.44
C PHE A 111 7.28 8.34 -17.80
N ASP A 112 6.42 8.31 -18.82
CA ASP A 112 5.54 9.43 -19.21
C ASP A 112 4.16 9.32 -18.54
N PHE A 113 4.04 8.49 -17.50
CA PHE A 113 2.80 8.23 -16.76
C PHE A 113 3.07 7.98 -15.28
N ASP A 114 2.02 8.17 -14.48
CA ASP A 114 2.02 7.88 -13.04
C ASP A 114 1.79 6.38 -12.80
N ILE A 115 2.88 5.66 -12.49
CA ILE A 115 2.88 4.21 -12.24
C ILE A 115 1.90 3.86 -11.10
N GLU A 116 1.92 4.62 -10.02
CA GLU A 116 1.17 4.32 -8.81
C GLU A 116 -0.33 4.40 -9.06
N LYS A 117 -0.75 5.50 -9.71
CA LYS A 117 -2.14 5.71 -10.08
C LYS A 117 -2.67 4.63 -11.01
N ILE A 118 -1.90 4.22 -12.03
CA ILE A 118 -2.38 3.20 -12.98
C ILE A 118 -2.36 1.80 -12.36
N PHE A 119 -1.40 1.51 -11.48
CA PHE A 119 -1.32 0.24 -10.75
C PHE A 119 -2.52 0.08 -9.82
N ASP A 120 -2.80 1.06 -8.97
CA ASP A 120 -3.94 1.04 -8.06
C ASP A 120 -5.27 0.94 -8.82
N LYS A 121 -5.41 1.68 -9.92
CA LYS A 121 -6.58 1.60 -10.80
C LYS A 121 -6.77 0.21 -11.38
N PHE A 122 -5.69 -0.44 -11.82
CA PHE A 122 -5.72 -1.78 -12.38
C PHE A 122 -6.08 -2.83 -11.35
N ILE A 123 -5.45 -2.82 -10.17
CA ILE A 123 -5.74 -3.77 -9.10
C ILE A 123 -7.18 -3.60 -8.60
N ALA A 124 -7.66 -2.36 -8.46
CA ALA A 124 -9.05 -2.08 -8.09
C ALA A 124 -10.07 -2.52 -9.16
N GLY A 125 -9.65 -2.88 -10.38
CA GLY A 125 -10.55 -3.22 -11.48
C GLY A 125 -11.32 -2.03 -12.06
N LYS A 126 -10.87 -0.80 -11.79
CA LYS A 126 -11.55 0.45 -12.16
C LYS A 126 -11.07 0.97 -13.52
N TYR A 127 -11.13 0.16 -14.56
CA TYR A 127 -10.65 0.53 -15.90
C TYR A 127 -11.52 -0.01 -17.04
N GLY A 128 -11.54 0.71 -18.16
CA GLY A 128 -12.19 0.27 -19.38
C GLY A 128 -11.28 -0.63 -20.22
N LYS A 129 -11.87 -1.46 -21.10
CA LYS A 129 -11.12 -2.38 -21.99
C LYS A 129 -10.13 -1.69 -22.94
N LYS A 130 -10.29 -0.37 -23.18
CA LYS A 130 -9.47 0.45 -24.09
C LYS A 130 -8.60 1.48 -23.37
N ASP A 131 -8.44 1.34 -22.06
CA ASP A 131 -7.63 2.25 -21.28
C ASP A 131 -6.14 2.11 -21.64
N LYS A 132 -5.63 3.08 -22.41
CA LYS A 132 -4.26 3.06 -22.94
C LYS A 132 -3.22 3.08 -21.83
N ASP A 133 -3.49 3.77 -20.73
CA ASP A 133 -2.55 3.88 -19.61
C ASP A 133 -2.42 2.53 -18.89
N ILE A 134 -3.52 1.79 -18.76
CA ILE A 134 -3.48 0.44 -18.17
C ILE A 134 -2.71 -0.55 -19.05
N ILE A 135 -2.79 -0.42 -20.38
CA ILE A 135 -2.01 -1.26 -21.31
C ILE A 135 -0.50 -1.06 -21.10
N LYS A 136 -0.06 0.13 -20.63
CA LYS A 136 1.34 0.40 -20.30
C LYS A 136 1.87 -0.52 -19.18
N LEU A 137 1.02 -0.99 -18.25
CA LEU A 137 1.42 -1.96 -17.19
C LEU A 137 1.96 -3.27 -17.77
N LYS A 138 1.35 -3.78 -18.85
CA LYS A 138 1.85 -4.97 -19.54
C LYS A 138 3.03 -4.65 -20.44
N THR A 139 2.99 -3.51 -21.13
CA THR A 139 3.99 -3.11 -22.11
C THR A 139 5.35 -2.87 -21.47
N TYR A 140 5.38 -2.19 -20.32
CA TYR A 140 6.59 -1.83 -19.58
C TYR A 140 6.73 -2.61 -18.28
N TYR A 141 6.20 -3.85 -18.24
CA TYR A 141 6.16 -4.66 -17.01
C TYR A 141 7.52 -4.76 -16.31
N PHE A 142 8.60 -5.07 -17.06
CA PHE A 142 9.93 -5.22 -16.46
C PHE A 142 10.54 -3.89 -16.03
N GLU A 143 10.33 -2.82 -16.78
CA GLU A 143 10.78 -1.47 -16.42
C GLU A 143 10.06 -0.97 -15.15
N ILE A 144 8.74 -1.18 -15.03
CA ILE A 144 7.96 -0.86 -13.83
C ILE A 144 8.47 -1.67 -12.64
N PHE A 145 8.64 -2.98 -12.81
CA PHE A 145 9.15 -3.83 -11.74
C PHE A 145 10.56 -3.43 -11.31
N ALA A 146 11.45 -3.13 -12.26
CA ALA A 146 12.78 -2.63 -12.00
C ALA A 146 12.78 -1.29 -11.26
N PHE A 147 11.87 -0.38 -11.60
CA PHE A 147 11.71 0.89 -10.91
C PHE A 147 11.25 0.70 -9.46
N THR A 148 10.27 -0.16 -9.20
CA THR A 148 9.84 -0.49 -7.83
C THR A 148 10.95 -1.15 -7.02
N LEU A 149 11.77 -2.02 -7.63
CA LEU A 149 12.97 -2.59 -6.99
C LEU A 149 14.04 -1.54 -6.68
N PHE A 150 14.20 -0.55 -7.55
CA PHE A 150 15.11 0.55 -7.31
C PHE A 150 14.64 1.41 -6.14
N LEU A 151 13.36 1.77 -6.10
CA LEU A 151 12.77 2.51 -4.97
C LEU A 151 12.90 1.75 -3.65
N SER A 152 12.58 0.45 -3.63
CA SER A 152 12.72 -0.37 -2.42
C SER A 152 14.14 -0.37 -1.87
N LYS A 153 15.14 -0.44 -2.75
CA LYS A 153 16.55 -0.35 -2.37
C LYS A 153 16.90 1.01 -1.77
N GLU A 154 16.40 2.11 -2.32
CA GLU A 154 16.65 3.45 -1.76
C GLU A 154 15.97 3.63 -0.40
N TYR A 155 14.76 3.12 -0.20
CA TYR A 155 14.11 3.14 1.12
C TYR A 155 14.88 2.31 2.15
N LEU A 156 15.39 1.13 1.77
CA LEU A 156 16.23 0.32 2.66
C LEU A 156 17.54 1.02 3.03
N LYS A 157 18.21 1.67 2.06
CA LYS A 157 19.42 2.47 2.37
C LYS A 157 19.13 3.62 3.34
N ASN A 158 18.01 4.31 3.15
CA ASN A 158 17.61 5.40 4.03
C ASN A 158 17.31 4.91 5.44
N LYS A 159 16.62 3.76 5.56
CA LYS A 159 16.42 3.06 6.83
C LYS A 159 17.76 2.76 7.49
N GLU A 160 18.66 2.04 6.83
CA GLU A 160 19.98 1.65 7.35
C GLU A 160 20.80 2.87 7.81
N LYS A 161 20.71 3.99 7.08
CA LYS A 161 21.41 5.23 7.46
C LYS A 161 20.93 5.77 8.80
N ILE A 162 19.62 5.77 9.05
CA ILE A 162 19.03 6.29 10.29
C ILE A 162 19.31 5.34 11.46
N GLU A 163 19.15 4.02 11.25
CA GLU A 163 19.36 2.98 12.26
C GLU A 163 20.76 3.03 12.89
N ARG A 164 21.79 3.43 12.12
CA ARG A 164 23.16 3.58 12.62
C ARG A 164 23.30 4.60 13.74
N THR A 165 22.40 5.57 13.81
CA THR A 165 22.51 6.73 14.71
C THR A 165 21.33 6.89 15.67
N ASN A 166 20.22 6.18 15.45
CA ASN A 166 18.99 6.39 16.20
C ASN A 166 18.38 5.05 16.65
N ARG A 167 18.47 4.76 17.96
CA ARG A 167 17.92 3.53 18.55
C ARG A 167 16.40 3.55 18.66
N ASP A 168 15.81 4.68 19.03
CA ASP A 168 14.35 4.81 19.16
C ASP A 168 13.67 4.58 17.80
N PHE A 169 14.29 5.06 16.72
CA PHE A 169 13.83 4.79 15.35
C PHE A 169 13.70 3.28 15.07
N ILE A 170 14.72 2.48 15.43
CA ILE A 170 14.71 1.03 15.18
C ILE A 170 13.49 0.40 15.84
N GLU A 171 13.25 0.75 17.09
CA GLU A 171 12.16 0.18 17.87
C GLU A 171 10.79 0.57 17.31
N TYR A 172 10.57 1.85 17.00
CA TYR A 172 9.33 2.29 16.38
C TYR A 172 9.12 1.65 15.01
N HIS A 173 10.17 1.53 14.20
CA HIS A 173 10.09 0.90 12.88
C HIS A 173 9.69 -0.57 13.01
N LEU A 174 10.33 -1.32 13.91
CA LEU A 174 10.05 -2.75 14.11
C LEU A 174 8.62 -2.98 14.59
N LEU A 175 8.14 -2.21 15.56
CA LEU A 175 6.76 -2.32 16.05
C LEU A 175 5.75 -1.96 14.94
N THR A 176 6.03 -0.93 14.15
CA THR A 176 5.19 -0.51 13.02
C THR A 176 5.12 -1.61 11.95
N ASP A 177 6.27 -2.13 11.51
CA ASP A 177 6.35 -3.21 10.51
C ASP A 177 5.65 -4.49 11.01
N GLU A 178 5.82 -4.84 12.29
CA GLU A 178 5.16 -5.98 12.91
C GLU A 178 3.63 -5.85 12.87
N ILE A 179 3.08 -4.71 13.30
CA ILE A 179 1.63 -4.45 13.27
C ILE A 179 1.07 -4.57 11.86
N LEU A 180 1.73 -3.94 10.88
CA LEU A 180 1.30 -3.98 9.49
C LEU A 180 1.30 -5.41 8.92
N ARG A 181 2.36 -6.19 9.19
CA ARG A 181 2.44 -7.60 8.77
C ARG A 181 1.36 -8.44 9.41
N MET A 182 1.13 -8.30 10.72
CA MET A 182 0.11 -9.08 11.41
C MET A 182 -1.29 -8.83 10.84
N ALA A 183 -1.61 -7.58 10.49
CA ALA A 183 -2.92 -7.21 9.97
C ALA A 183 -3.13 -7.62 8.50
N PHE A 184 -2.13 -7.38 7.64
CA PHE A 184 -2.33 -7.45 6.19
C PHE A 184 -1.53 -8.55 5.50
N MET A 185 -0.55 -9.16 6.17
CA MET A 185 0.21 -10.31 5.66
C MET A 185 -0.04 -11.53 6.55
N ARG A 186 -1.21 -12.17 6.39
CA ARG A 186 -1.73 -13.25 7.24
C ARG A 186 -0.71 -14.38 7.43
N VAL A 187 0.05 -14.33 8.53
CA VAL A 187 1.07 -15.32 8.87
C VAL A 187 0.41 -16.71 8.98
N GLY A 188 0.97 -17.70 8.29
CA GLY A 188 0.48 -19.08 8.31
C GLY A 188 -0.61 -19.42 7.29
N LYS A 189 -1.03 -18.46 6.44
CA LYS A 189 -1.88 -18.72 5.26
C LYS A 189 -1.07 -18.52 3.97
N PRO A 190 -1.45 -19.16 2.85
CA PRO A 190 -0.90 -18.82 1.55
C PRO A 190 -1.10 -17.32 1.28
N VAL A 191 -0.04 -16.63 0.81
CA VAL A 191 -0.12 -15.21 0.47
C VAL A 191 -1.00 -15.04 -0.76
N GLU A 192 -2.06 -14.25 -0.64
CA GLU A 192 -2.95 -13.89 -1.74
C GLU A 192 -2.66 -12.44 -2.14
N ALA A 193 -1.48 -12.21 -2.77
CA ALA A 193 -0.87 -10.89 -2.90
C ALA A 193 -1.81 -9.77 -3.38
N ILE A 194 -2.70 -10.07 -4.33
CA ILE A 194 -3.69 -9.10 -4.85
C ILE A 194 -4.80 -8.81 -3.84
N GLU A 195 -5.34 -9.85 -3.20
CA GLU A 195 -6.43 -9.72 -2.22
C GLU A 195 -5.91 -9.00 -0.97
N ASP A 196 -4.77 -9.44 -0.44
CA ASP A 196 -4.12 -8.84 0.72
C ASP A 196 -3.77 -7.35 0.48
N TYR A 197 -3.27 -7.00 -0.72
CA TYR A 197 -3.01 -5.60 -1.08
C TYR A 197 -4.30 -4.76 -1.13
N LYS A 198 -5.38 -5.31 -1.68
CA LYS A 198 -6.67 -4.61 -1.70
C LYS A 198 -7.18 -4.36 -0.29
N VAL A 199 -7.05 -5.33 0.61
CA VAL A 199 -7.41 -5.15 2.03
C VAL A 199 -6.60 -4.00 2.63
N PHE A 200 -5.29 -4.00 2.44
CA PHE A 200 -4.43 -2.89 2.89
C PHE A 200 -4.88 -1.54 2.31
N LYS A 201 -5.08 -1.44 0.99
CA LYS A 201 -5.48 -0.18 0.33
C LYS A 201 -6.90 0.27 0.65
N ASN A 202 -7.81 -0.65 1.04
CA ASN A 202 -9.14 -0.28 1.49
C ASN A 202 -9.11 0.49 2.81
N PHE A 203 -8.12 0.23 3.67
CA PHE A 203 -7.94 0.94 4.95
C PHE A 203 -6.98 2.13 4.84
N LEU A 204 -6.07 2.13 3.87
CA LEU A 204 -5.16 3.24 3.63
C LEU A 204 -5.91 4.47 3.08
N SER A 205 -6.27 5.40 3.97
CA SER A 205 -7.06 6.60 3.63
C SER A 205 -6.24 7.77 3.07
N PHE A 206 -4.92 7.62 2.95
CA PHE A 206 -4.01 8.72 2.66
C PHE A 206 -2.86 8.30 1.74
N ASP A 207 -2.22 9.31 1.13
CA ASP A 207 -1.06 9.12 0.26
C ASP A 207 0.23 9.34 1.05
N ILE A 208 0.98 8.25 1.25
CA ILE A 208 2.21 8.22 2.04
C ILE A 208 3.26 9.19 1.49
N VAL A 209 3.38 9.31 0.16
CA VAL A 209 4.37 10.18 -0.50
C VAL A 209 3.99 11.65 -0.35
N ASN A 210 2.71 11.97 -0.52
CA ASN A 210 2.22 13.34 -0.32
C ASN A 210 2.31 13.78 1.16
N ASN A 211 2.09 12.87 2.10
CA ASN A 211 2.32 13.13 3.53
C ASN A 211 3.81 13.42 3.79
N ALA A 212 4.72 12.59 3.26
CA ALA A 212 6.18 12.80 3.37
C ALA A 212 6.63 14.16 2.82
N ARG A 213 6.11 14.54 1.66
CA ARG A 213 6.40 15.84 1.03
C ARG A 213 5.95 16.99 1.92
N SER A 214 4.71 16.94 2.40
CA SER A 214 4.15 17.97 3.29
C SER A 214 4.98 18.13 4.56
N ALA A 215 5.37 17.04 5.21
CA ALA A 215 6.20 17.09 6.42
C ALA A 215 7.61 17.61 6.14
N THR A 216 8.19 17.28 4.98
CA THR A 216 9.53 17.76 4.57
C THR A 216 9.50 19.26 4.28
N GLU A 217 8.49 19.74 3.56
CA GLU A 217 8.30 21.18 3.27
C GLU A 217 8.15 21.98 4.58
N GLN A 218 7.35 21.48 5.53
CA GLN A 218 7.21 22.08 6.85
C GLN A 218 8.53 22.07 7.61
N GLY A 219 9.21 20.92 7.71
CA GLY A 219 10.49 20.81 8.39
C GLY A 219 11.58 21.73 7.83
N TYR A 220 11.63 21.88 6.50
CA TYR A 220 12.55 22.81 5.82
C TYR A 220 12.24 24.27 6.15
N TRP A 221 10.96 24.65 6.16
CA TRP A 221 10.55 26.01 6.51
C TRP A 221 11.00 26.39 7.93
N TYR A 222 10.69 25.56 8.93
CA TYR A 222 11.09 25.82 10.32
C TYR A 222 12.61 25.86 10.51
N ALA A 223 13.35 24.96 9.83
CA ALA A 223 14.80 24.95 9.91
C ALA A 223 15.42 26.25 9.37
N ASN A 224 14.93 26.74 8.22
CA ASN A 224 15.44 27.97 7.64
C ASN A 224 15.07 29.21 8.44
N ASP A 225 13.84 29.27 8.95
CA ASP A 225 13.37 30.42 9.72
C ASP A 225 14.17 30.55 11.03
N LEU A 226 14.38 29.43 11.74
CA LEU A 226 15.17 29.40 12.96
C LEU A 226 16.66 29.69 12.71
N LEU A 227 17.23 29.22 11.58
CA LEU A 227 18.60 29.58 11.18
C LEU A 227 18.71 31.06 10.79
N GLY A 228 17.69 31.63 10.15
CA GLY A 228 17.62 33.06 9.84
C GLY A 228 17.63 33.90 11.11
N MET A 229 16.83 33.51 12.10
CA MET A 229 16.81 34.18 13.41
C MET A 229 18.17 34.13 14.11
N LEU A 230 18.83 32.96 14.10
CA LEU A 230 20.16 32.80 14.70
C LEU A 230 21.25 33.56 13.94
N ALA A 231 21.10 33.73 12.62
CA ALA A 231 22.03 34.49 11.80
C ALA A 231 21.92 36.01 12.04
N GLU A 232 20.71 36.50 12.34
CA GLU A 232 20.45 37.92 12.62
C GLU A 232 20.68 38.30 14.09
N ARG A 233 20.41 37.37 15.01
CA ARG A 233 20.45 37.58 16.46
C ARG A 233 21.30 36.47 17.04
N GLU A 234 22.51 36.78 17.49
CA GLU A 234 23.45 35.80 18.07
C GLU A 234 22.83 34.93 19.18
N VAL A 235 21.70 35.36 19.76
CA VAL A 235 20.87 34.61 20.72
C VAL A 235 19.38 34.75 20.35
N VAL A 236 18.60 33.67 20.51
CA VAL A 236 17.14 33.66 20.43
C VAL A 236 16.55 33.52 21.82
N GLU A 237 15.58 34.36 22.19
CA GLU A 237 14.88 34.30 23.48
C GLU A 237 14.16 32.95 23.67
N GLY A 238 14.15 32.44 24.92
CA GLY A 238 13.56 31.14 25.26
C GLY A 238 12.11 31.01 24.84
N SER A 239 11.27 32.00 25.15
CA SER A 239 9.86 32.05 24.73
C SER A 239 9.65 32.05 23.22
N ILE A 240 10.61 32.57 22.45
CA ILE A 240 10.54 32.51 20.98
C ILE A 240 10.92 31.09 20.55
N GLY A 241 12.09 30.60 20.94
CA GLY A 241 12.57 29.27 20.54
C GLY A 241 11.61 28.14 20.91
N ILE A 242 10.96 28.23 22.08
CA ILE A 242 10.03 27.19 22.53
C ILE A 242 8.72 27.19 21.74
N LYS A 243 8.22 28.34 21.27
CA LYS A 243 7.06 28.40 20.37
C LYS A 243 7.34 27.65 19.08
N TYR A 244 8.53 27.84 18.51
CA TYR A 244 8.96 27.10 17.32
C TYR A 244 8.99 25.59 17.54
N LEU A 245 9.53 25.14 18.66
CA LEU A 245 9.54 23.71 19.00
C LEU A 245 8.13 23.16 19.19
N LEU A 246 7.24 23.92 19.84
CA LEU A 246 5.86 23.54 20.07
C LEU A 246 5.08 23.40 18.76
N ASP A 247 5.24 24.36 17.85
CA ASP A 247 4.60 24.34 16.54
C ASP A 247 5.16 23.19 15.68
N MET A 248 6.48 22.98 15.70
CA MET A 248 7.10 21.85 15.02
C MET A 248 6.55 20.51 15.54
N TYR A 249 6.43 20.35 16.87
CA TYR A 249 5.84 19.15 17.47
C TYR A 249 4.39 18.94 17.02
N ARG A 250 3.55 19.99 17.05
CA ARG A 250 2.16 19.93 16.59
C ARG A 250 2.05 19.45 15.13
N ARG A 251 2.90 20.00 14.26
CA ARG A 251 2.93 19.66 12.83
C ARG A 251 3.38 18.22 12.58
N PHE A 252 4.34 17.71 13.35
CA PHE A 252 4.70 16.29 13.29
C PHE A 252 3.61 15.38 13.85
N CYS A 253 2.90 15.78 14.91
CA CYS A 253 1.72 15.07 15.39
C CYS A 253 0.62 15.02 14.31
N GLU A 254 0.37 16.14 13.62
CA GLU A 254 -0.57 16.22 12.50
C GLU A 254 -0.15 15.29 11.36
N SER A 255 1.11 15.36 10.94
CA SER A 255 1.64 14.51 9.87
C SER A 255 1.62 13.03 10.24
N SER A 256 1.75 12.71 11.53
CA SER A 256 1.68 11.35 12.05
C SER A 256 0.24 10.83 12.20
N PHE A 257 -0.77 11.71 12.21
CA PHE A 257 -2.15 11.36 12.54
C PHE A 257 -2.67 10.16 11.73
N GLU A 258 -2.51 10.21 10.41
CA GLU A 258 -3.04 9.19 9.51
C GLU A 258 -2.32 7.84 9.69
N PHE A 259 -1.01 7.86 9.95
CA PHE A 259 -0.25 6.66 10.29
C PHE A 259 -0.71 6.05 11.61
N ILE A 260 -0.93 6.87 12.64
CA ILE A 260 -1.42 6.41 13.95
C ILE A 260 -2.84 5.82 13.83
N ASN A 261 -3.73 6.46 13.07
CA ASN A 261 -5.06 5.92 12.78
C ASN A 261 -4.96 4.56 12.07
N MET A 262 -4.09 4.43 11.08
CA MET A 262 -3.89 3.19 10.33
C MET A 262 -3.26 2.08 11.19
N LEU A 263 -2.35 2.42 12.11
CA LEU A 263 -1.82 1.45 13.08
C LEU A 263 -2.89 0.96 14.05
N ARG A 264 -3.78 1.85 14.51
CA ARG A 264 -4.92 1.46 15.32
C ARG A 264 -5.83 0.49 14.57
N ILE A 265 -6.18 0.80 13.32
CA ILE A 265 -6.97 -0.09 12.45
C ILE A 265 -6.26 -1.43 12.27
N ALA A 266 -4.96 -1.43 11.98
CA ALA A 266 -4.19 -2.66 11.80
C ALA A 266 -4.18 -3.54 13.06
N ILE A 267 -4.05 -2.95 14.25
CA ILE A 267 -4.19 -3.68 15.52
C ILE A 267 -5.58 -4.30 15.66
N GLU A 268 -6.64 -3.54 15.38
CA GLU A 268 -8.03 -4.04 15.46
C GLU A 268 -8.28 -5.18 14.46
N VAL A 269 -7.79 -5.07 13.22
CA VAL A 269 -7.84 -6.15 12.21
C VAL A 269 -7.09 -7.38 12.71
N ALA A 270 -5.89 -7.21 13.26
CA ALA A 270 -5.08 -8.31 13.79
C ALA A 270 -5.76 -9.00 14.98
N ASP A 271 -6.54 -8.26 15.77
CA ASP A 271 -7.35 -8.78 16.88
C ASP A 271 -8.70 -9.40 16.41
N GLY A 272 -8.97 -9.44 15.11
CA GLY A 272 -10.14 -10.09 14.52
C GLY A 272 -11.37 -9.18 14.35
N VAL A 273 -11.21 -7.86 14.48
CA VAL A 273 -12.29 -6.90 14.17
C VAL A 273 -12.43 -6.79 12.65
N GLU A 274 -13.54 -7.28 12.10
CA GLU A 274 -13.77 -7.31 10.65
C GLU A 274 -13.97 -5.91 10.04
N ASN A 275 -14.63 -5.01 10.78
CA ASN A 275 -14.97 -3.66 10.32
C ASN A 275 -14.54 -2.60 11.34
N PRO A 276 -13.23 -2.33 11.48
CA PRO A 276 -12.74 -1.22 12.28
C PRO A 276 -13.34 0.11 11.83
N GLU A 277 -13.60 1.02 12.76
CA GLU A 277 -14.03 2.37 12.39
C GLU A 277 -12.94 3.07 11.57
N SER A 278 -13.29 3.56 10.37
CA SER A 278 -12.32 4.14 9.44
C SER A 278 -11.60 5.37 10.00
N TYR A 279 -12.22 6.06 10.96
CA TYR A 279 -11.71 7.27 11.56
C TYR A 279 -12.11 7.36 13.03
N LEU A 280 -11.13 7.64 13.88
CA LEU A 280 -11.31 8.03 15.29
C LEU A 280 -10.55 9.34 15.54
N SER A 281 -10.91 10.04 16.63
CA SER A 281 -10.13 11.21 17.05
C SER A 281 -8.68 10.80 17.41
N TYR A 282 -7.75 11.76 17.38
CA TYR A 282 -6.35 11.47 17.67
C TYR A 282 -6.15 10.94 19.08
N LEU A 283 -6.90 11.50 20.04
CA LEU A 283 -6.91 11.05 21.43
C LEU A 283 -7.40 9.60 21.55
N GLU A 284 -8.47 9.22 20.84
CA GLU A 284 -8.98 7.86 20.85
C GLU A 284 -8.00 6.88 20.21
N ASN A 285 -7.42 7.24 19.05
CA ASN A 285 -6.38 6.43 18.42
C ASN A 285 -5.20 6.16 19.36
N VAL A 286 -4.68 7.21 20.01
CA VAL A 286 -3.59 7.09 20.98
C VAL A 286 -4.00 6.24 22.18
N LYS A 287 -5.20 6.43 22.74
CA LYS A 287 -5.72 5.62 23.85
C LYS A 287 -5.82 4.14 23.48
N THR A 288 -6.34 3.82 22.30
CA THR A 288 -6.48 2.44 21.83
C THR A 288 -5.12 1.78 21.69
N ILE A 289 -4.16 2.41 21.03
CA ILE A 289 -2.79 1.85 20.89
C ILE A 289 -2.11 1.72 22.26
N LYS A 290 -2.23 2.75 23.12
CA LYS A 290 -1.64 2.77 24.46
C LYS A 290 -2.19 1.65 25.36
N SER A 291 -3.46 1.28 25.21
CA SER A 291 -4.08 0.17 25.95
C SER A 291 -3.47 -1.20 25.64
N LYS A 292 -2.78 -1.33 24.49
CA LYS A 292 -2.08 -2.54 24.09
C LYS A 292 -0.64 -2.47 24.63
N GLN A 293 -0.36 -3.16 25.74
CA GLN A 293 0.93 -3.09 26.44
C GLN A 293 2.14 -3.21 25.49
N LYS A 294 2.08 -4.14 24.53
CA LYS A 294 3.11 -4.38 23.52
C LYS A 294 3.38 -3.19 22.59
N TYR A 295 2.36 -2.39 22.28
CA TYR A 295 2.42 -1.30 21.29
C TYR A 295 2.38 0.09 21.93
N SER A 296 2.21 0.17 23.26
CA SER A 296 2.10 1.43 24.00
C SER A 296 3.24 2.42 23.73
N LYS A 297 4.44 1.90 23.45
CA LYS A 297 5.62 2.71 23.15
C LYS A 297 5.48 3.56 21.88
N LEU A 298 4.74 3.11 20.86
CA LEU A 298 4.54 3.85 19.60
C LEU A 298 3.87 5.22 19.79
N VAL A 299 3.18 5.41 20.91
CA VAL A 299 2.43 6.64 21.20
C VAL A 299 2.91 7.32 22.49
N GLU A 300 4.05 6.90 23.06
CA GLU A 300 4.56 7.46 24.30
C GLU A 300 4.99 8.92 24.14
N SER A 301 5.50 9.27 22.96
CA SER A 301 5.98 10.61 22.63
C SER A 301 4.90 11.48 22.02
N ILE A 302 3.65 11.01 22.02
CA ILE A 302 2.51 11.68 21.46
C ILE A 302 1.63 12.17 22.61
N ASP A 303 1.39 13.47 22.60
CA ASP A 303 0.45 14.13 23.47
C ASP A 303 -0.65 14.76 22.60
N PRO A 304 -1.85 14.14 22.57
CA PRO A 304 -2.95 14.67 21.80
C PRO A 304 -3.38 16.09 22.21
N HIS A 305 -3.19 16.48 23.47
CA HIS A 305 -3.59 17.80 23.95
C HIS A 305 -2.72 18.92 23.35
N ILE A 306 -1.41 18.68 23.19
CA ILE A 306 -0.54 19.63 22.49
C ILE A 306 -1.01 19.83 21.04
N ARG A 307 -1.39 18.76 20.31
CA ARG A 307 -1.90 18.88 18.94
C ARG A 307 -3.19 19.73 18.88
N HIS A 308 -4.13 19.49 19.80
CA HIS A 308 -5.43 20.17 19.82
C HIS A 308 -5.39 21.63 20.30
N SER A 309 -4.23 22.09 20.80
CA SER A 309 -4.07 23.43 21.35
C SER A 309 -4.00 24.58 20.33
N GLU A 310 -4.02 24.33 19.01
CA GLU A 310 -4.16 25.42 18.02
C GLU A 310 -5.62 25.89 17.83
N SER A 311 -6.62 25.06 18.16
CA SER A 311 -8.02 25.35 17.77
C SER A 311 -8.93 25.67 18.97
N HIS A 312 -8.67 25.10 20.15
CA HIS A 312 -9.60 25.17 21.29
C HIS A 312 -8.92 25.37 22.65
N MET A 313 -7.59 25.55 22.69
CA MET A 313 -6.83 25.64 23.94
C MET A 313 -5.82 26.79 23.84
N ASN A 314 -5.54 27.45 24.95
CA ASN A 314 -4.51 28.48 25.03
C ASN A 314 -3.19 27.85 25.48
N THR A 315 -2.08 28.40 25.00
CA THR A 315 -0.73 28.07 25.48
C THR A 315 -0.17 29.27 26.23
N ARG A 316 0.16 29.11 27.51
CA ARG A 316 0.93 30.08 28.28
C ARG A 316 2.37 29.60 28.36
N ILE A 317 3.32 30.50 28.13
CA ILE A 317 4.75 30.25 28.29
C ILE A 317 5.23 31.07 29.48
N ASP A 318 5.88 30.41 30.41
CA ASP A 318 6.49 31.00 31.59
C ASP A 318 8.01 30.93 31.45
N ASP A 319 8.62 32.03 30.99
CA ASP A 319 10.06 32.08 30.70
C ASP A 319 10.92 32.06 31.97
N GLU A 320 10.37 32.51 33.10
CA GLU A 320 11.10 32.53 34.39
C GLU A 320 11.25 31.11 34.94
N GLU A 321 10.16 30.32 34.88
CA GLU A 321 10.15 28.93 35.34
C GLU A 321 10.55 27.93 34.24
N GLY A 322 10.66 28.37 32.98
CA GLY A 322 10.95 27.50 31.84
C GLY A 322 9.85 26.49 31.55
N GLU A 323 8.59 26.90 31.72
CA GLU A 323 7.40 26.05 31.63
C GLU A 323 6.44 26.46 30.51
N ILE A 324 5.68 25.49 30.04
CA ILE A 324 4.61 25.63 29.06
C ILE A 324 3.35 25.04 29.69
N VAL A 325 2.30 25.83 29.76
CA VAL A 325 1.01 25.45 30.33
C VAL A 325 -0.04 25.44 29.24
N LEU A 326 -0.67 24.28 29.02
CA LEU A 326 -1.82 24.14 28.15
C LEU A 326 -3.10 24.37 28.96
N ILE A 327 -3.95 25.25 28.46
CA ILE A 327 -5.19 25.66 29.12
C ILE A 327 -6.36 25.39 28.19
N ASP A 328 -7.25 24.47 28.55
CA ASP A 328 -8.51 24.26 27.83
C ASP A 328 -9.51 25.33 28.27
N THR A 329 -10.10 26.04 27.30
CA THR A 329 -11.12 27.08 27.54
C THR A 329 -12.50 26.69 26.99
N SER A 330 -12.64 25.48 26.42
CA SER A 330 -13.83 25.04 25.69
C SER A 330 -15.11 24.99 26.53
N ARG A 331 -14.98 24.86 27.87
CA ARG A 331 -16.11 24.77 28.81
C ARG A 331 -16.40 26.08 29.55
N GLY A 332 -15.85 27.21 29.09
CA GLY A 332 -16.02 28.52 29.74
C GLY A 332 -15.31 28.66 31.10
N LYS A 333 -14.49 27.67 31.48
CA LYS A 333 -13.54 27.72 32.59
C LYS A 333 -12.17 27.37 32.04
N GLU A 334 -11.16 28.08 32.51
CA GLU A 334 -9.76 27.74 32.24
C GLU A 334 -9.38 26.50 33.04
N GLU A 335 -9.13 25.39 32.36
CA GLU A 335 -8.66 24.15 32.95
C GLU A 335 -7.24 23.86 32.47
N VAL A 336 -6.29 23.72 33.40
CA VAL A 336 -4.94 23.29 33.06
C VAL A 336 -4.97 21.80 32.73
N VAL A 337 -4.74 21.48 31.46
CA VAL A 337 -4.77 20.11 30.93
C VAL A 337 -3.37 19.50 30.72
N GLY A 338 -2.33 20.33 30.77
CA GLY A 338 -0.95 19.88 30.61
C GLY A 338 0.04 20.95 31.05
N LYS A 339 1.16 20.51 31.62
CA LYS A 339 2.31 21.33 31.96
C LYS A 339 3.57 20.60 31.52
N TYR A 340 4.46 21.31 30.85
CA TYR A 340 5.72 20.75 30.34
C TYR A 340 6.83 21.76 30.56
N THR A 341 7.99 21.28 30.97
CA THR A 341 9.22 22.07 30.92
C THR A 341 9.68 22.26 29.47
N PHE A 342 10.51 23.27 29.22
CA PHE A 342 11.14 23.47 27.91
C PHE A 342 11.96 22.24 27.48
N HIS A 343 12.59 21.56 28.44
CA HIS A 343 13.35 20.36 28.19
C HIS A 343 12.48 19.19 27.72
N GLU A 344 11.36 18.93 28.42
CA GLU A 344 10.41 17.88 28.05
C GLU A 344 9.84 18.11 26.64
N LEU A 345 9.41 19.33 26.33
CA LEU A 345 8.91 19.63 24.98
C LEU A 345 10.02 19.44 23.94
N SER A 346 11.24 19.91 24.20
CA SER A 346 12.37 19.74 23.28
C SER A 346 12.64 18.26 22.98
N ASP A 347 12.60 17.42 24.01
CA ASP A 347 12.86 15.99 23.88
C ASP A 347 11.71 15.25 23.17
N MET A 348 10.46 15.59 23.49
CA MET A 348 9.28 15.09 22.76
C MET A 348 9.35 15.47 21.27
N THR A 349 9.71 16.72 20.98
CA THR A 349 9.88 17.25 19.62
C THR A 349 10.98 16.52 18.86
N LYS A 350 12.15 16.34 19.48
CA LYS A 350 13.26 15.58 18.87
C LYS A 350 12.86 14.14 18.62
N ARG A 351 12.16 13.49 19.56
CA ARG A 351 11.77 12.08 19.43
C ARG A 351 10.75 11.89 18.31
N ILE A 352 9.74 12.76 18.21
CA ILE A 352 8.77 12.65 17.11
C ILE A 352 9.41 12.95 15.76
N GLN A 353 10.22 14.01 15.66
CA GLN A 353 10.85 14.45 14.41
C GLN A 353 11.91 13.47 13.91
N ARG A 354 12.79 12.99 14.80
CA ARG A 354 13.98 12.20 14.41
C ARG A 354 13.76 10.71 14.47
N SER A 355 12.81 10.24 15.27
CA SER A 355 12.59 8.82 15.53
C SER A 355 11.22 8.35 15.06
N LEU A 356 10.13 8.82 15.66
CA LEU A 356 8.80 8.25 15.43
C LEU A 356 8.28 8.52 14.01
N TYR A 357 8.21 9.77 13.57
CA TYR A 357 7.68 10.09 12.24
C TYR A 357 8.48 9.45 11.10
N PRO A 358 9.84 9.51 11.08
CA PRO A 358 10.61 8.80 10.08
C PRO A 358 10.40 7.29 10.12
N ALA A 359 10.26 6.69 11.32
CA ALA A 359 10.00 5.26 11.46
C ALA A 359 8.65 4.86 10.86
N LEU A 360 7.59 5.62 11.15
CA LEU A 360 6.27 5.44 10.56
C LEU A 360 6.35 5.54 9.04
N LEU A 361 6.88 6.64 8.53
CA LEU A 361 6.97 6.89 7.09
C LEU A 361 7.73 5.78 6.36
N ILE A 362 8.93 5.42 6.84
CA ILE A 362 9.77 4.40 6.22
C ILE A 362 9.13 3.02 6.30
N ALA A 363 8.57 2.64 7.45
CA ALA A 363 7.92 1.34 7.60
C ALA A 363 6.73 1.20 6.66
N PHE A 364 5.83 2.18 6.60
CA PHE A 364 4.69 2.18 5.68
C PHE A 364 5.12 2.16 4.21
N THR A 365 6.13 2.94 3.85
CA THR A 365 6.64 2.99 2.48
C THR A 365 7.28 1.66 2.06
N ILE A 366 8.12 1.07 2.92
CA ILE A 366 8.71 -0.25 2.68
C ILE A 366 7.63 -1.31 2.59
N PHE A 367 6.62 -1.25 3.46
CA PHE A 367 5.51 -2.20 3.50
C PHE A 367 4.69 -2.17 2.20
N GLU A 368 4.24 -0.99 1.77
CA GLU A 368 3.49 -0.83 0.52
C GLU A 368 4.34 -1.25 -0.70
N THR A 369 5.62 -0.86 -0.73
CA THR A 369 6.53 -1.24 -1.82
C THR A 369 6.75 -2.76 -1.86
N THR A 370 6.90 -3.40 -0.70
CA THR A 370 7.05 -4.86 -0.60
C THR A 370 5.81 -5.58 -1.13
N PHE A 371 4.62 -5.09 -0.81
CA PHE A 371 3.37 -5.61 -1.37
C PHE A 371 3.32 -5.52 -2.89
N LYS A 372 3.69 -4.38 -3.46
CA LYS A 372 3.77 -4.20 -4.92
C LYS A 372 4.75 -5.17 -5.54
N LEU A 373 5.93 -5.38 -4.94
CA LEU A 373 6.91 -6.38 -5.39
C LEU A 373 6.33 -7.80 -5.36
N LEU A 374 5.61 -8.17 -4.29
CA LEU A 374 4.94 -9.46 -4.18
C LEU A 374 3.87 -9.65 -5.26
N ILE A 375 3.11 -8.60 -5.60
CA ILE A 375 2.16 -8.63 -6.71
C ILE A 375 2.91 -8.81 -8.04
N PHE A 376 3.97 -8.06 -8.30
CA PHE A 376 4.69 -8.14 -9.57
C PHE A 376 5.24 -9.54 -9.83
N ILE A 377 5.74 -10.24 -8.81
CA ILE A 377 6.22 -11.62 -8.96
C ILE A 377 5.09 -12.64 -9.04
N SER A 378 3.87 -12.29 -8.62
CA SER A 378 2.77 -13.23 -8.49
C SER A 378 2.29 -13.73 -9.87
N PRO A 379 2.03 -15.04 -10.02
CA PRO A 379 1.44 -15.56 -11.25
C PRO A 379 0.09 -14.88 -11.56
N GLU A 380 -0.73 -14.65 -10.55
CA GLU A 380 -2.06 -14.06 -10.66
C GLU A 380 -1.99 -12.71 -11.38
N TYR A 381 -1.07 -11.83 -10.99
CA TYR A 381 -0.90 -10.52 -11.61
C TYR A 381 -0.50 -10.64 -13.09
N LYS A 382 0.45 -11.52 -13.41
CA LYS A 382 0.84 -11.78 -14.81
C LYS A 382 -0.35 -12.27 -15.63
N TYR A 383 -1.15 -13.19 -15.08
CA TYR A 383 -2.36 -13.68 -15.72
C TYR A 383 -3.50 -12.64 -15.80
N MET A 384 -3.52 -11.63 -14.92
CA MET A 384 -4.40 -10.47 -15.07
C MET A 384 -3.96 -9.60 -16.26
N LEU A 385 -2.64 -9.37 -16.42
CA LEU A 385 -2.11 -8.60 -17.54
C LEU A 385 -2.43 -9.22 -18.90
N LEU A 386 -2.49 -10.57 -18.99
CA LEU A 386 -2.88 -11.29 -20.21
C LEU A 386 -4.31 -10.94 -20.72
N LYS A 387 -5.17 -10.36 -19.88
CA LYS A 387 -6.49 -9.87 -20.29
C LYS A 387 -6.44 -8.54 -21.04
N LEU A 388 -5.35 -7.79 -20.91
CA LEU A 388 -5.17 -6.52 -21.62
C LEU A 388 -4.87 -6.82 -23.08
N LYS A 389 -5.41 -6.05 -24.03
CA LYS A 389 -5.01 -6.16 -25.44
C LYS A 389 -3.76 -5.29 -25.66
N ARG A 390 -2.71 -5.82 -26.31
CA ARG A 390 -1.64 -4.94 -26.83
C ARG A 390 -2.21 -4.16 -28.01
N SER A 391 -1.93 -2.86 -28.04
CA SER A 391 -2.32 -1.96 -29.14
C SER A 391 -1.49 -2.19 -30.38
#